data_AF-Q57WX8-F1
#
_entry.id   AF-Q57WX8-F1
#
_cell.length_a   1.000
_cell.length_b   1.000
_cell.length_c   1.000
_cell.angle_alpha   90.00
_cell.angle_beta   90.00
_cell.angle_gamma   90.00
#
_symmetry.space_group_name_H-M   'P 1'
#
loop_
_entity.id
_entity.type
_entity.pdbx_description
1 polymer ?
#
loop_
_entity_poly.entity_id
_entity_poly.type
_entity_poly.pdbx_seq_one_letter_code
_entity_poly.pdbx_strand_id
1 'polypeptide(L)'
;MRRTFSLFTTLVRLGRGPENVTEEASNSLLEALQKHGYCYVQHPFIQWEILDQVHRDSRIFFERYLLDLPEEKQRTRKEKFSKKLIAPRKPIRAMTPYELESIKTSSGFRGYYRYIGAGGVDDAIECFSVGREVQSPVELREPYYRLSGWQRDEYLPLISRRNAWDSLLTHPKDGSGDPNGVHAFMADYREMILAYYDLCSEVALDVLRHISCGLGVRPSIPQGGPDPDSGYDLEYFTQFHNKLDFDLQAKYYPRFGQGARTRGGVEVKGVQSASNPKGVKVLRRKTARGQPLVNEDEENAVLRLDSHKDLSTVTLLAQDALGGLEVWDNESEQFNPVPVLNDALLVNAGLFLEKWTGGLLEATPHRVRNVRGGSSRCSVVFFCLPNHDARIEPLLQRDENPSLDAEEGFYAGDLMPAAP
;
A
#
# COMPACT_ATOMS: atom_id res chain seq x y z
N MET A 1 3.00 -2.79 25.73
CA MET A 1 4.35 -3.36 26.01
C MET A 1 5.27 -3.21 24.79
N ARG A 2 6.08 -2.15 24.80
CA ARG A 2 7.03 -1.75 23.75
C ARG A 2 8.27 -2.66 23.74
N ARG A 3 8.70 -3.12 22.56
CA ARG A 3 10.05 -3.68 22.35
C ARG A 3 10.74 -2.87 21.26
N THR A 4 11.85 -2.23 21.61
CA THR A 4 12.72 -1.51 20.68
C THR A 4 13.74 -2.50 20.11
N PHE A 5 13.65 -2.82 18.82
CA PHE A 5 14.50 -3.84 18.18
C PHE A 5 15.79 -3.28 17.58
N SER A 6 15.82 -1.98 17.32
CA SER A 6 17.00 -1.19 16.94
C SER A 6 16.75 0.28 17.30
N LEU A 7 17.77 1.14 17.20
CA LEU A 7 17.65 2.60 17.40
C LEU A 7 16.51 3.26 16.59
N PHE A 8 16.04 2.61 15.53
CA PHE A 8 15.06 3.15 14.57
C PHE A 8 13.78 2.32 14.46
N THR A 9 13.48 1.40 15.39
CA THR A 9 12.36 0.48 15.20
C THR A 9 11.57 0.22 16.47
N THR A 10 10.32 0.67 16.47
CA THR A 10 9.35 0.42 17.55
C THR A 10 8.32 -0.61 17.10
N LEU A 11 8.16 -1.69 17.89
CA LEU A 11 7.05 -2.63 17.76
C LEU A 11 5.96 -2.28 18.78
N VAL A 12 4.74 -2.13 18.29
CA VAL A 12 3.54 -1.88 19.07
C VAL A 12 2.60 -3.07 18.94
N ARG A 13 2.06 -3.54 20.06
CA ARG A 13 1.05 -4.60 20.08
C ARG A 13 -0.31 -3.97 20.25
N LEU A 14 -1.20 -4.18 19.29
CA LEU A 14 -2.57 -3.70 19.30
C LEU A 14 -3.51 -4.89 19.49
N GLY A 15 -4.63 -4.66 20.18
CA GLY A 15 -5.73 -5.62 20.22
C GLY A 15 -6.77 -5.29 19.15
N ARG A 16 -7.73 -6.19 18.97
CA ARG A 16 -8.80 -6.02 17.99
C ARG A 16 -9.93 -5.19 18.59
N GLY A 17 -10.44 -4.20 17.87
CA GLY A 17 -11.65 -3.49 18.25
C GLY A 17 -11.46 -2.45 19.36
N PRO A 18 -12.46 -1.57 19.55
CA PRO A 18 -12.39 -0.44 20.47
C PRO A 18 -12.20 -0.85 21.93
N GLU A 19 -12.71 -2.00 22.35
CA GLU A 19 -12.60 -2.52 23.71
C GLU A 19 -11.17 -2.91 24.12
N ASN A 20 -10.28 -3.09 23.14
CA ASN A 20 -8.88 -3.43 23.37
C ASN A 20 -7.92 -2.25 23.16
N VAL A 21 -8.46 -1.04 22.95
CA VAL A 21 -7.65 0.18 22.88
C VAL A 21 -7.15 0.55 24.28
N THR A 22 -5.87 0.87 24.38
CA THR A 22 -5.23 1.29 25.63
C THR A 22 -4.38 2.53 25.40
N GLU A 23 -4.30 3.43 26.39
CA GLU A 23 -3.45 4.63 26.30
C GLU A 23 -1.97 4.27 26.11
N GLU A 24 -1.48 3.22 26.79
CA GLU A 24 -0.06 2.79 26.66
C GLU A 24 0.30 2.42 25.20
N ALA A 25 -0.54 1.61 24.55
CA ALA A 25 -0.31 1.21 23.17
C ALA A 25 -0.50 2.39 22.21
N SER A 26 -1.51 3.23 22.45
CA SER A 26 -1.80 4.42 21.65
C SER A 26 -0.66 5.44 21.69
N ASN A 27 -0.13 5.73 22.89
CA ASN A 27 1.01 6.63 23.06
C ASN A 27 2.28 6.05 22.42
N SER A 28 2.52 4.74 22.57
CA SER A 28 3.65 4.07 21.91
C SER A 28 3.56 4.14 20.38
N LEU A 29 2.35 4.02 19.82
CA LEU A 29 2.09 4.16 18.39
C LEU A 29 2.37 5.59 17.91
N LEU A 30 1.81 6.59 18.59
CA LEU A 30 2.02 7.99 18.23
C LEU A 30 3.47 8.42 18.34
N GLU A 31 4.15 8.11 19.44
CA GLU A 31 5.57 8.42 19.62
C GLU A 31 6.41 7.83 18.48
N ALA A 32 6.11 6.60 18.04
CA ALA A 32 6.83 5.95 16.96
C ALA A 32 6.57 6.62 15.61
N LEU A 33 5.31 6.95 15.30
CA LEU A 33 4.96 7.66 14.08
C LEU A 33 5.54 9.08 14.04
N GLN A 34 5.55 9.80 15.17
CA GLN A 34 6.16 11.12 15.27
C GLN A 34 7.68 11.08 15.11
N LYS A 35 8.33 10.11 15.76
CA LYS A 35 9.80 10.04 15.79
C LYS A 35 10.38 9.47 14.50
N HIS A 36 9.80 8.38 14.00
CA HIS A 36 10.38 7.61 12.90
C HIS A 36 9.56 7.70 11.62
N GLY A 37 8.33 8.22 11.68
CA GLY A 37 7.42 8.18 10.56
C GLY A 37 6.70 6.85 10.32
N TYR A 38 7.17 5.80 11.00
CA TYR A 38 6.63 4.46 10.91
C TYR A 38 6.80 3.68 12.22
N CYS A 39 6.06 2.59 12.34
CA CYS A 39 6.25 1.59 13.39
C CYS A 39 5.92 0.19 12.86
N TYR A 40 6.22 -0.84 13.64
CA TYR A 40 5.64 -2.16 13.42
C TYR A 40 4.44 -2.36 14.32
N VAL A 41 3.39 -2.98 13.78
CA VAL A 41 2.19 -3.39 14.50
C VAL A 41 2.09 -4.91 14.50
N GLN A 42 2.05 -5.47 15.71
CA GLN A 42 1.56 -6.81 15.98
C GLN A 42 0.08 -6.74 16.33
N HIS A 43 -0.72 -7.62 15.74
CA HIS A 43 -2.16 -7.68 15.92
C HIS A 43 -2.62 -9.15 15.93
N PRO A 44 -3.69 -9.54 16.66
CA PRO A 44 -4.15 -10.93 16.71
C PRO A 44 -4.42 -11.60 15.36
N PHE A 45 -4.75 -10.83 14.33
CA PHE A 45 -4.94 -11.33 12.97
C PHE A 45 -3.64 -11.53 12.18
N ILE A 46 -2.54 -10.90 12.59
CA ILE A 46 -1.26 -10.99 11.89
C ILE A 46 -0.55 -12.27 12.35
N GLN A 47 -0.37 -13.20 11.43
CA GLN A 47 0.40 -14.43 11.63
C GLN A 47 1.47 -14.54 10.54
N TRP A 48 2.66 -15.03 10.89
CA TRP A 48 3.77 -15.12 9.94
C TRP A 48 3.42 -16.03 8.75
N GLU A 49 2.65 -17.10 8.98
CA GLU A 49 2.22 -18.04 7.94
C GLU A 49 1.39 -17.33 6.87
N ILE A 50 0.54 -16.38 7.26
CA ILE A 50 -0.31 -15.60 6.34
C ILE A 50 0.58 -14.66 5.52
N LEU A 51 1.47 -13.91 6.17
CA LEU A 51 2.35 -12.97 5.47
C LEU A 51 3.28 -13.70 4.46
N ASP A 52 3.85 -14.81 4.89
CA ASP A 52 4.72 -15.66 4.07
C ASP A 52 3.95 -16.32 2.91
N GLN A 53 2.71 -16.76 3.12
CA GLN A 53 1.85 -17.26 2.04
C GLN A 53 1.53 -16.16 1.01
N VAL A 54 1.17 -14.95 1.48
CA VAL A 54 0.89 -13.79 0.62
C VAL A 54 2.08 -13.41 -0.26
N HIS A 55 3.30 -13.44 0.29
CA HIS A 55 4.51 -13.22 -0.51
C HIS A 55 4.80 -14.35 -1.50
N ARG A 56 4.68 -15.61 -1.07
CA ARG A 56 4.92 -16.77 -1.94
C ARG A 56 3.98 -16.78 -3.13
N ASP A 57 2.68 -16.65 -2.90
CA ASP A 57 1.71 -16.78 -3.99
C ASP A 57 1.73 -15.55 -4.88
N SER A 58 1.95 -14.35 -4.33
CA SER A 58 2.17 -13.16 -5.16
C SER A 58 3.39 -13.34 -6.06
N ARG A 59 4.50 -13.89 -5.53
CA ARG A 59 5.68 -14.21 -6.35
C ARG A 59 5.37 -15.22 -7.45
N ILE A 60 4.65 -16.32 -7.14
CA ILE A 60 4.25 -17.30 -8.15
C ILE A 60 3.37 -16.64 -9.22
N PHE A 61 2.42 -15.80 -8.82
CA PHE A 61 1.54 -15.06 -9.70
C PHE A 61 2.35 -14.21 -10.70
N PHE A 62 3.26 -13.36 -10.22
CA PHE A 62 4.10 -12.54 -11.10
C PHE A 62 5.05 -13.40 -11.95
N GLU A 63 5.86 -14.25 -11.32
CA GLU A 63 6.94 -14.96 -12.00
C GLU A 63 6.41 -15.97 -13.03
N ARG A 64 5.34 -16.71 -12.72
CA ARG A 64 4.89 -17.84 -13.55
C ARG A 64 3.75 -17.50 -14.49
N TYR A 65 2.85 -16.58 -14.09
CA TYR A 65 1.69 -16.25 -14.91
C TYR A 65 1.87 -14.95 -15.69
N LEU A 66 2.44 -13.92 -15.08
CA LEU A 66 2.58 -12.62 -15.75
C LEU A 66 3.86 -12.50 -16.58
N LEU A 67 4.98 -12.96 -16.03
CA LEU A 67 6.32 -12.72 -16.59
C LEU A 67 6.93 -13.91 -17.34
N ASP A 68 6.33 -15.11 -17.22
CA ASP A 68 6.84 -16.37 -17.79
C ASP A 68 8.33 -16.62 -17.49
N LEU A 69 8.72 -16.35 -16.24
CA LEU A 69 10.08 -16.56 -15.79
C LEU A 69 10.32 -18.06 -15.54
N PRO A 70 11.49 -18.57 -15.96
CA PRO A 70 11.87 -19.95 -15.69
C PRO A 70 11.99 -20.17 -14.18
N GLU A 71 11.55 -21.33 -13.71
CA GLU A 71 11.67 -21.71 -12.30
C GLU A 71 13.18 -21.71 -11.95
N GLU A 72 13.59 -20.85 -11.01
CA GLU A 72 14.98 -20.89 -10.55
C GLU A 72 15.23 -22.27 -9.93
N LYS A 73 16.11 -23.06 -10.56
CA LYS A 73 16.61 -24.31 -9.97
C LYS A 73 17.26 -23.93 -8.65
N GLN A 74 16.56 -24.13 -7.54
CA GLN A 74 17.12 -23.91 -6.21
C GLN A 74 18.45 -24.67 -6.12
N ARG A 75 19.56 -23.94 -6.20
CA ARG A 75 20.89 -24.49 -5.92
C ARG A 75 21.03 -24.65 -4.42
N THR A 76 20.23 -25.52 -3.81
CA THR A 76 20.46 -25.91 -2.42
C THR A 76 21.63 -26.88 -2.42
N ARG A 77 22.77 -26.40 -1.91
CA ARG A 77 24.00 -27.18 -1.66
C ARG A 77 23.81 -28.28 -0.59
N LYS A 78 22.56 -28.65 -0.25
CA LYS A 78 22.17 -29.54 0.86
C LYS A 78 21.22 -30.68 0.47
N GLU A 79 20.81 -30.83 -0.79
CA GLU A 79 20.07 -32.03 -1.22
C GLU A 79 21.02 -33.19 -1.56
N LYS A 80 21.69 -33.73 -0.53
CA LYS A 80 22.28 -35.09 -0.57
C LYS A 80 21.49 -36.11 0.26
N PHE A 81 20.44 -35.70 0.98
CA PHE A 81 19.64 -36.58 1.82
C PHE A 81 18.15 -36.23 1.75
N SER A 82 17.47 -36.72 0.71
CA SER A 82 16.07 -37.21 0.76
C SER A 82 15.58 -37.45 -0.68
N LYS A 83 15.58 -38.72 -1.10
CA LYS A 83 14.87 -39.16 -2.31
C LYS A 83 13.38 -39.30 -1.97
N LYS A 84 12.66 -38.18 -1.91
CA LYS A 84 11.24 -38.17 -2.29
C LYS A 84 11.15 -37.28 -3.52
N LEU A 85 11.04 -37.92 -4.68
CA LEU A 85 10.67 -37.26 -5.93
C LEU A 85 9.33 -36.56 -5.68
N ILE A 86 9.38 -35.26 -5.42
CA ILE A 86 8.22 -34.38 -5.55
C ILE A 86 7.78 -34.55 -7.01
N ALA A 87 6.56 -35.04 -7.22
CA ALA A 87 6.01 -35.20 -8.56
C ALA A 87 6.23 -33.91 -9.37
N PRO A 88 6.59 -33.97 -10.66
CA PRO A 88 6.80 -32.76 -11.45
C PRO A 88 5.53 -31.92 -11.35
N ARG A 89 5.68 -30.70 -10.80
CA ARG A 89 4.58 -29.73 -10.75
C ARG A 89 4.03 -29.61 -12.17
N LYS A 90 2.71 -29.72 -12.32
CA LYS A 90 2.06 -29.64 -13.63
C LYS A 90 2.55 -28.37 -14.36
N PRO A 91 2.80 -28.43 -15.68
CA PRO A 91 3.26 -27.28 -16.42
C PRO A 91 2.26 -26.12 -16.28
N ILE A 92 2.73 -24.97 -15.80
CA ILE A 92 1.94 -23.74 -15.70
C ILE A 92 1.96 -23.08 -17.08
N ARG A 93 0.80 -22.63 -17.56
CA ARG A 93 0.67 -21.78 -18.74
C ARG A 93 0.76 -20.32 -18.30
N ALA A 94 1.69 -19.55 -18.87
CA ALA A 94 1.72 -18.10 -18.67
C ALA A 94 0.56 -17.42 -19.43
N MET A 95 0.13 -16.26 -18.94
CA MET A 95 -0.88 -15.44 -19.60
C MET A 95 -0.36 -14.93 -20.95
N THR A 96 -1.21 -14.99 -21.96
CA THR A 96 -0.94 -14.41 -23.28
C THR A 96 -0.98 -12.89 -23.21
N PRO A 97 -0.39 -12.16 -24.19
CA PRO A 97 -0.52 -10.71 -24.25
C PRO A 97 -1.97 -10.20 -24.22
N TYR A 98 -2.92 -10.95 -24.78
CA TYR A 98 -4.34 -10.61 -24.75
C TYR A 98 -4.94 -10.75 -23.35
N GLU A 99 -4.66 -11.86 -22.66
CA GLU A 99 -5.08 -12.07 -21.26
C GLU A 99 -4.42 -11.03 -20.32
N LEU A 100 -3.17 -10.65 -20.57
CA LEU A 100 -2.51 -9.58 -19.81
C LEU A 100 -3.19 -8.24 -20.03
N GLU A 101 -3.56 -7.90 -21.28
CA GLU A 101 -4.29 -6.67 -21.58
C GLU A 101 -5.63 -6.59 -20.86
N SER A 102 -6.36 -7.71 -20.75
CA SER A 102 -7.69 -7.73 -20.12
C SER A 102 -7.68 -7.51 -18.61
N ILE A 103 -6.52 -7.69 -17.95
CA ILE A 103 -6.35 -7.39 -16.52
C ILE A 103 -5.65 -6.05 -16.29
N LYS A 104 -5.28 -5.30 -17.33
CA LYS A 104 -4.57 -4.04 -17.16
C LYS A 104 -5.48 -2.93 -16.68
N THR A 105 -4.88 -2.04 -15.89
CA THR A 105 -5.45 -0.73 -15.58
C THR A 105 -4.45 0.36 -15.91
N SER A 106 -4.95 1.42 -16.51
CA SER A 106 -4.15 2.59 -16.83
C SER A 106 -3.82 3.45 -15.60
N SER A 107 -4.61 3.34 -14.52
CA SER A 107 -4.48 4.22 -13.34
C SER A 107 -3.82 3.55 -12.14
N GLY A 108 -3.62 2.23 -12.19
CA GLY A 108 -3.02 1.44 -11.12
C GLY A 108 -3.95 1.01 -9.98
N PHE A 109 -5.24 1.39 -10.00
CA PHE A 109 -6.14 1.10 -8.86
C PHE A 109 -6.80 -0.28 -8.89
N ARG A 110 -6.94 -0.96 -10.04
CA ARG A 110 -7.58 -2.29 -10.10
C ARG A 110 -6.99 -3.10 -11.23
N GLY A 111 -6.26 -4.16 -10.94
CA GLY A 111 -5.59 -5.03 -11.91
C GLY A 111 -4.10 -4.76 -12.05
N TYR A 112 -3.53 -5.23 -13.15
CA TYR A 112 -2.11 -5.22 -13.45
C TYR A 112 -1.65 -3.89 -14.05
N TYR A 113 -0.50 -3.40 -13.61
CA TYR A 113 0.17 -2.23 -14.18
C TYR A 113 1.68 -2.27 -13.91
N ARG A 114 2.44 -1.49 -14.68
CA ARG A 114 3.89 -1.37 -14.52
C ARG A 114 4.24 0.01 -14.00
N TYR A 115 4.85 0.07 -12.82
CA TYR A 115 5.39 1.31 -12.29
C TYR A 115 6.82 1.50 -12.79
N ILE A 116 7.03 2.56 -13.58
CA ILE A 116 8.35 2.90 -14.13
C ILE A 116 9.00 3.92 -13.21
N GLY A 117 9.91 3.44 -12.36
CA GLY A 117 10.72 4.27 -11.47
C GLY A 117 11.99 4.79 -12.13
N ALA A 118 12.93 5.22 -11.28
CA ALA A 118 14.22 5.76 -11.72
C ALA A 118 15.07 4.76 -12.53
N GLY A 119 14.87 3.45 -12.34
CA GLY A 119 15.53 2.40 -13.12
C GLY A 119 15.07 2.29 -14.58
N GLY A 120 13.98 2.97 -14.97
CA GLY A 120 13.45 2.89 -16.34
C GLY A 120 12.61 1.65 -16.62
N VAL A 121 12.23 1.46 -17.89
CA VAL A 121 11.25 0.45 -18.34
C VAL A 121 11.74 -0.98 -18.11
N ASP A 122 13.04 -1.23 -18.24
CA ASP A 122 13.65 -2.56 -18.05
C ASP A 122 13.71 -2.97 -16.57
N ASP A 123 13.49 -2.02 -15.66
CA ASP A 123 13.51 -2.21 -14.20
C ASP A 123 12.18 -1.78 -13.56
N ALA A 124 11.11 -1.79 -14.35
CA ALA A 124 9.77 -1.51 -13.84
C ALA A 124 9.40 -2.44 -12.68
N ILE A 125 8.58 -1.93 -11.78
CA ILE A 125 7.95 -2.70 -10.72
C ILE A 125 6.64 -3.23 -11.30
N GLU A 126 6.46 -4.53 -11.23
CA GLU A 126 5.27 -5.23 -11.68
C GLU A 126 4.25 -5.18 -10.55
N CYS A 127 3.09 -4.56 -10.78
CA CYS A 127 2.11 -4.28 -9.74
C CYS A 127 0.77 -4.93 -10.09
N PHE A 128 0.09 -5.45 -9.08
CA PHE A 128 -1.28 -5.92 -9.20
C PHE A 128 -2.08 -5.35 -8.04
N SER A 129 -3.08 -4.52 -8.34
CA SER A 129 -3.92 -3.87 -7.33
C SER A 129 -5.31 -4.49 -7.27
N VAL A 130 -5.84 -4.59 -6.06
CA VAL A 130 -7.23 -4.93 -5.79
C VAL A 130 -7.78 -3.95 -4.76
N GLY A 131 -9.09 -3.77 -4.72
CA GLY A 131 -9.71 -3.20 -3.54
C GLY A 131 -10.94 -3.97 -3.13
N ARG A 132 -11.82 -3.32 -2.36
CA ARG A 132 -12.99 -3.97 -1.77
C ARG A 132 -13.82 -4.72 -2.83
N GLU A 133 -14.07 -5.99 -2.58
CA GLU A 133 -14.99 -6.78 -3.39
C GLU A 133 -16.43 -6.39 -3.04
N VAL A 134 -17.14 -5.79 -4.00
CA VAL A 134 -18.54 -5.39 -3.85
C VAL A 134 -19.29 -5.61 -5.15
N GLN A 135 -20.62 -5.77 -5.07
CA GLN A 135 -21.47 -5.91 -6.25
C GLN A 135 -21.43 -4.65 -7.14
N SER A 136 -21.37 -3.47 -6.53
CA SER A 136 -21.38 -2.17 -7.22
C SER A 136 -20.30 -1.24 -6.66
N PRO A 137 -19.09 -1.19 -7.27
CA PRO A 137 -18.03 -0.27 -6.84
C PRO A 137 -18.42 1.21 -6.92
N VAL A 138 -19.42 1.52 -7.76
CA VAL A 138 -19.97 2.87 -7.92
C VAL A 138 -20.47 3.43 -6.59
N GLU A 139 -21.14 2.61 -5.78
CA GLU A 139 -21.75 3.05 -4.51
C GLU A 139 -20.72 3.58 -3.49
N LEU A 140 -19.48 3.11 -3.57
CA LEU A 140 -18.42 3.52 -2.65
C LEU A 140 -17.98 4.98 -2.90
N ARG A 141 -18.06 5.45 -4.15
CA ARG A 141 -17.41 6.71 -4.59
C ARG A 141 -18.38 7.74 -5.15
N GLU A 142 -19.50 7.31 -5.71
CA GLU A 142 -20.50 8.17 -6.37
C GLU A 142 -20.99 9.35 -5.51
N PRO A 143 -21.17 9.23 -4.17
CA PRO A 143 -21.56 10.36 -3.35
C PRO A 143 -20.68 11.61 -3.52
N TYR A 144 -19.34 11.42 -3.57
CA TYR A 144 -18.40 12.52 -3.79
C TYR A 144 -18.55 13.19 -5.15
N TYR A 145 -18.68 12.39 -6.23
CA TYR A 145 -18.78 12.95 -7.58
C TYR A 145 -20.10 13.71 -7.78
N ARG A 146 -21.20 13.22 -7.20
CA ARG A 146 -22.47 13.96 -7.18
C ARG A 146 -22.35 15.26 -6.39
N LEU A 147 -21.73 15.22 -5.21
CA LEU A 147 -21.49 16.39 -4.37
C LEU A 147 -20.61 17.43 -5.07
N SER A 148 -19.63 16.98 -5.86
CA SER A 148 -18.70 17.83 -6.61
C SER A 148 -19.24 18.30 -7.96
N GLY A 149 -20.50 17.98 -8.29
CA GLY A 149 -21.17 18.47 -9.49
C GLY A 149 -20.73 17.82 -10.81
N TRP A 150 -20.03 16.69 -10.78
CA TRP A 150 -19.62 15.97 -11.98
C TRP A 150 -20.83 15.36 -12.70
N GLN A 151 -20.79 15.33 -14.03
CA GLN A 151 -21.83 14.65 -14.81
C GLN A 151 -21.65 13.13 -14.74
N ARG A 152 -22.76 12.40 -14.77
CA ARG A 152 -22.76 10.93 -14.58
C ARG A 152 -21.90 10.21 -15.60
N ASP A 153 -21.95 10.63 -16.85
CA ASP A 153 -21.16 10.10 -17.95
C ASP A 153 -19.64 10.38 -17.82
N GLU A 154 -19.26 11.43 -17.07
CA GLU A 154 -17.85 11.74 -16.79
C GLU A 154 -17.28 10.81 -15.71
N TYR A 155 -18.00 10.62 -14.59
CA TYR A 155 -17.44 9.89 -13.45
C TYR A 155 -17.67 8.38 -13.50
N LEU A 156 -18.75 7.90 -14.13
CA LEU A 156 -19.13 6.49 -14.06
C LEU A 156 -18.03 5.53 -14.58
N PRO A 157 -17.32 5.83 -15.70
CA PRO A 157 -16.21 4.99 -16.16
C PRO A 157 -15.00 4.98 -15.18
N LEU A 158 -14.84 6.03 -14.38
CA LEU A 158 -13.75 6.16 -13.42
C LEU A 158 -13.98 5.28 -12.20
N ILE A 159 -15.21 5.24 -11.69
CA ILE A 159 -15.53 4.62 -10.40
C ILE A 159 -16.15 3.23 -10.47
N SER A 160 -16.62 2.80 -11.63
CA SER A 160 -17.29 1.49 -11.81
C SER A 160 -16.33 0.29 -11.85
N ARG A 161 -15.02 0.53 -11.75
CA ARG A 161 -13.98 -0.48 -11.91
C ARG A 161 -14.07 -1.57 -10.85
N ARG A 162 -14.15 -2.82 -11.32
CA ARG A 162 -14.09 -4.03 -10.49
C ARG A 162 -12.66 -4.56 -10.44
N ASN A 163 -12.40 -5.44 -9.47
CA ASN A 163 -11.19 -6.24 -9.46
C ASN A 163 -11.13 -7.13 -10.71
N ALA A 164 -9.94 -7.37 -11.27
CA ALA A 164 -9.74 -8.07 -12.54
C ALA A 164 -9.87 -9.60 -12.44
N TRP A 165 -10.73 -10.11 -11.54
CA TRP A 165 -10.86 -11.54 -11.25
C TRP A 165 -11.48 -12.34 -12.39
N ASP A 166 -12.40 -11.75 -13.16
CA ASP A 166 -13.10 -12.47 -14.25
C ASP A 166 -12.11 -13.08 -15.26
N SER A 167 -11.12 -12.28 -15.70
CA SER A 167 -10.09 -12.76 -16.61
C SER A 167 -9.19 -13.81 -15.95
N LEU A 168 -8.80 -13.60 -14.69
CA LEU A 168 -7.89 -14.50 -13.97
C LEU A 168 -8.52 -15.86 -13.66
N LEU A 169 -9.79 -15.90 -13.27
CA LEU A 169 -10.50 -17.13 -12.91
C LEU A 169 -10.85 -17.99 -14.13
N THR A 170 -10.95 -17.38 -15.31
CA THR A 170 -11.12 -18.13 -16.58
C THR A 170 -9.81 -18.63 -17.17
N HIS A 171 -8.66 -18.36 -16.53
CA HIS A 171 -7.36 -18.76 -17.07
C HIS A 171 -7.20 -20.30 -17.10
N PRO A 172 -6.91 -20.90 -18.28
CA PRO A 172 -6.72 -22.33 -18.44
C PRO A 172 -5.61 -22.93 -17.57
N LYS A 173 -5.85 -24.12 -16.99
CA LYS A 173 -4.83 -24.91 -16.26
C LYS A 173 -3.59 -25.23 -17.09
N ASP A 174 -3.80 -25.56 -18.36
CA ASP A 174 -2.77 -25.99 -19.29
C ASP A 174 -3.12 -25.54 -20.72
N GLY A 175 -2.18 -25.70 -21.65
CA GLY A 175 -2.41 -25.36 -23.06
C GLY A 175 -3.44 -26.24 -23.77
N SER A 176 -4.15 -27.14 -23.08
CA SER A 176 -5.13 -28.05 -23.69
C SER A 176 -6.45 -27.37 -24.04
N GLY A 177 -6.75 -26.22 -23.43
CA GLY A 177 -8.00 -25.50 -23.66
C GLY A 177 -9.24 -26.17 -23.07
N ASP A 178 -9.11 -27.11 -22.12
CA ASP A 178 -10.24 -27.69 -21.39
C ASP A 178 -10.94 -26.62 -20.52
N PRO A 179 -12.17 -26.19 -20.85
CA PRO A 179 -12.89 -25.16 -20.10
C PRO A 179 -13.31 -25.61 -18.70
N ASN A 180 -13.29 -26.91 -18.40
CA ASN A 180 -13.57 -27.43 -17.05
C ASN A 180 -12.32 -27.44 -16.15
N GLY A 181 -11.15 -27.20 -16.72
CA GLY A 181 -9.87 -27.14 -16.01
C GLY A 181 -9.56 -25.75 -15.46
N VAL A 182 -10.33 -25.23 -14.50
CA VAL A 182 -10.01 -23.94 -13.83
C VAL A 182 -8.75 -24.09 -12.97
N HIS A 183 -7.76 -23.20 -13.12
CA HIS A 183 -6.52 -23.28 -12.35
C HIS A 183 -6.77 -23.02 -10.86
N ALA A 184 -6.63 -24.07 -10.03
CA ALA A 184 -6.88 -23.98 -8.58
C ALA A 184 -6.10 -22.82 -7.95
N PHE A 185 -4.83 -22.64 -8.35
CA PHE A 185 -4.02 -21.50 -7.92
C PHE A 185 -4.68 -20.12 -8.11
N MET A 186 -5.36 -19.83 -9.22
CA MET A 186 -5.94 -18.49 -9.41
C MET A 186 -7.13 -18.25 -8.48
N ALA A 187 -7.93 -19.28 -8.24
CA ALA A 187 -8.99 -19.23 -7.24
C ALA A 187 -8.41 -19.09 -5.84
N ASP A 188 -7.42 -19.91 -5.48
CA ASP A 188 -6.75 -19.88 -4.18
C ASP A 188 -6.05 -18.52 -3.94
N TYR A 189 -5.40 -17.97 -4.97
CA TYR A 189 -4.73 -16.66 -4.93
C TYR A 189 -5.74 -15.53 -4.72
N ARG A 190 -6.89 -15.57 -5.41
CA ARG A 190 -7.98 -14.60 -5.18
C ARG A 190 -8.46 -14.67 -3.73
N GLU A 191 -8.80 -15.85 -3.23
CA GLU A 191 -9.30 -16.00 -1.85
C GLU A 191 -8.27 -15.52 -0.83
N MET A 192 -6.99 -15.84 -1.03
CA MET A 192 -5.90 -15.39 -0.18
C MET A 192 -5.75 -13.85 -0.21
N ILE A 193 -5.76 -13.22 -1.39
CA ILE A 193 -5.64 -11.77 -1.54
C ILE A 193 -6.84 -11.04 -0.89
N LEU A 194 -8.07 -11.56 -1.06
CA LEU A 194 -9.26 -10.97 -0.44
C LEU A 194 -9.26 -11.15 1.08
N ALA A 195 -8.88 -12.32 1.59
CA ALA A 195 -8.74 -12.53 3.03
C ALA A 195 -7.67 -11.62 3.65
N TYR A 196 -6.56 -11.39 2.94
CA TYR A 196 -5.52 -10.47 3.38
C TYR A 196 -5.98 -8.99 3.32
N TYR A 197 -6.79 -8.63 2.32
CA TYR A 197 -7.43 -7.31 2.25
C TYR A 197 -8.31 -7.06 3.49
N ASP A 198 -9.15 -8.02 3.88
CA ASP A 198 -10.03 -7.91 5.05
C ASP A 198 -9.22 -7.82 6.35
N LEU A 199 -8.16 -8.63 6.48
CA LEU A 199 -7.22 -8.55 7.59
C LEU A 199 -6.61 -7.16 7.72
N CYS A 200 -6.05 -6.62 6.63
CA CYS A 200 -5.44 -5.29 6.65
C CYS A 200 -6.47 -4.19 6.92
N SER A 201 -7.71 -4.36 6.46
CA SER A 201 -8.81 -3.44 6.75
C SER A 201 -9.07 -3.34 8.25
N GLU A 202 -9.23 -4.48 8.94
CA GLU A 202 -9.45 -4.51 10.39
C GLU A 202 -8.26 -3.89 11.16
N VAL A 203 -7.03 -4.30 10.81
CA VAL A 203 -5.82 -3.77 11.44
C VAL A 203 -5.70 -2.25 11.23
N ALA A 204 -6.00 -1.74 10.04
CA ALA A 204 -5.95 -0.32 9.76
C ALA A 204 -6.97 0.47 10.59
N LEU A 205 -8.20 -0.05 10.74
CA LEU A 205 -9.20 0.58 11.60
C LEU A 205 -8.75 0.61 13.07
N ASP A 206 -8.17 -0.47 13.58
CA ASP A 206 -7.67 -0.50 14.95
C ASP A 206 -6.48 0.45 15.15
N VAL A 207 -5.57 0.56 14.17
CA VAL A 207 -4.54 1.61 14.15
C VAL A 207 -5.16 3.00 14.25
N LEU A 208 -6.22 3.29 13.49
CA LEU A 208 -6.90 4.58 13.53
C LEU A 208 -7.61 4.86 14.87
N ARG A 209 -8.16 3.83 15.53
CA ARG A 209 -8.70 3.96 16.90
C ARG A 209 -7.63 4.32 17.91
N HIS A 210 -6.48 3.66 17.83
CA HIS A 210 -5.32 3.97 18.67
C HIS A 210 -4.76 5.37 18.39
N ILE A 211 -4.73 5.82 17.14
CA ILE A 211 -4.36 7.20 16.79
C ILE A 211 -5.36 8.19 17.42
N SER A 212 -6.67 7.95 17.30
CA SER A 212 -7.70 8.81 17.92
C SER A 212 -7.52 8.92 19.43
N CYS A 213 -7.31 7.79 20.10
CA CYS A 213 -7.04 7.73 21.54
C CYS A 213 -5.77 8.49 21.92
N GLY A 214 -4.65 8.23 21.24
CA GLY A 214 -3.38 8.87 21.57
C GLY A 214 -3.40 10.38 21.32
N LEU A 215 -4.17 10.86 20.34
CA LEU A 215 -4.36 12.28 20.06
C LEU A 215 -5.31 12.95 21.07
N GLY A 216 -5.90 12.16 21.97
CA GLY A 216 -6.83 12.65 22.98
C GLY A 216 -8.15 13.14 22.40
N VAL A 217 -8.55 12.65 21.21
CA VAL A 217 -9.78 13.09 20.56
C VAL A 217 -10.99 12.70 21.41
N ARG A 218 -11.91 13.65 21.61
CA ARG A 218 -13.12 13.49 22.42
C ARG A 218 -14.33 14.03 21.65
N PRO A 219 -15.53 13.46 21.87
CA PRO A 219 -16.77 14.02 21.36
C PRO A 219 -16.90 15.51 21.71
N SER A 220 -17.53 16.28 20.83
CA SER A 220 -17.78 17.70 21.10
C SER A 220 -19.05 17.90 21.93
N ILE A 221 -19.03 18.83 22.88
CA ILE A 221 -20.25 19.28 23.58
C ILE A 221 -21.09 20.19 22.68
N PRO A 222 -22.41 20.33 22.91
CA PRO A 222 -23.28 21.20 22.10
C PRO A 222 -22.83 22.66 22.04
N GLN A 223 -22.15 23.14 23.08
CA GLN A 223 -21.60 24.49 23.15
C GLN A 223 -20.30 24.68 22.35
N GLY A 224 -19.78 23.61 21.74
CA GLY A 224 -18.48 23.58 21.07
C GLY A 224 -17.35 23.18 22.01
N GLY A 225 -16.29 22.60 21.45
CA GLY A 225 -15.15 22.07 22.19
C GLY A 225 -15.34 20.62 22.69
N PRO A 226 -14.25 19.95 23.10
CA PRO A 226 -14.29 18.57 23.56
C PRO A 226 -14.98 18.42 24.92
N ASP A 227 -15.74 17.34 25.12
CA ASP A 227 -16.31 16.95 26.41
C ASP A 227 -15.21 16.39 27.34
N PRO A 228 -14.82 17.08 28.41
CA PRO A 228 -13.78 16.59 29.32
C PRO A 228 -14.23 15.36 30.12
N ASP A 229 -15.53 15.14 30.28
CA ASP A 229 -16.09 14.06 31.10
C ASP A 229 -16.38 12.79 30.28
N SER A 230 -16.26 12.86 28.94
CA SER A 230 -16.45 11.71 28.06
C SER A 230 -15.24 10.77 28.03
N GLY A 231 -15.41 9.58 27.45
CA GLY A 231 -14.28 8.79 26.94
C GLY A 231 -13.67 9.43 25.68
N TYR A 232 -12.59 8.84 25.18
CA TYR A 232 -12.06 9.17 23.85
C TYR A 232 -13.06 8.79 22.76
N ASP A 233 -13.14 9.61 21.71
CA ASP A 233 -13.83 9.25 20.47
C ASP A 233 -12.93 8.34 19.64
N LEU A 234 -13.03 7.03 19.90
CA LEU A 234 -12.22 6.02 19.21
C LEU A 234 -12.60 5.89 17.72
N GLU A 235 -13.83 6.26 17.35
CA GLU A 235 -14.32 6.13 15.97
C GLU A 235 -14.12 7.41 15.15
N TYR A 236 -13.39 8.39 15.72
CA TYR A 236 -13.19 9.69 15.08
C TYR A 236 -12.62 9.58 13.68
N PHE A 237 -11.54 8.81 13.48
CA PHE A 237 -10.98 8.61 12.14
C PHE A 237 -11.69 7.51 11.35
N THR A 238 -12.16 6.45 12.02
CA THR A 238 -12.76 5.28 11.34
C THR A 238 -14.05 5.64 10.61
N GLN A 239 -14.79 6.66 11.07
CA GLN A 239 -16.00 7.14 10.39
C GLN A 239 -15.72 7.59 8.94
N PHE A 240 -14.54 8.16 8.68
CA PHE A 240 -14.11 8.56 7.33
C PHE A 240 -13.68 7.38 6.46
N HIS A 241 -13.65 6.17 7.00
CA HIS A 241 -13.19 4.95 6.33
C HIS A 241 -14.26 3.85 6.36
N ASN A 242 -15.50 4.18 6.75
CA ASN A 242 -16.58 3.21 6.96
C ASN A 242 -17.03 2.48 5.67
N LYS A 243 -16.71 3.01 4.48
CA LYS A 243 -16.97 2.32 3.20
C LYS A 243 -15.88 1.29 2.86
N LEU A 244 -14.78 1.25 3.61
CA LEU A 244 -13.67 0.31 3.43
C LEU A 244 -13.17 0.28 1.97
N ASP A 245 -13.21 1.40 1.27
CA ASP A 245 -12.75 1.52 -0.12
C ASP A 245 -11.24 1.77 -0.17
N PHE A 246 -10.50 0.75 0.23
CA PHE A 246 -9.04 0.75 0.31
C PHE A 246 -8.42 0.14 -0.94
N ASP A 247 -7.09 0.10 -0.95
CA ASP A 247 -6.31 -0.42 -2.07
C ASP A 247 -5.20 -1.35 -1.55
N LEU A 248 -5.14 -2.57 -2.06
CA LEU A 248 -4.11 -3.56 -1.75
C LEU A 248 -3.32 -3.86 -3.01
N GLN A 249 -2.01 -3.62 -2.97
CA GLN A 249 -1.12 -3.80 -4.09
C GLN A 249 -0.06 -4.84 -3.78
N ALA A 250 -0.03 -5.92 -4.55
CA ALA A 250 1.13 -6.78 -4.65
C ALA A 250 2.13 -6.12 -5.62
N LYS A 251 3.39 -6.00 -5.20
CA LYS A 251 4.47 -5.37 -5.97
C LYS A 251 5.65 -6.34 -6.09
N TYR A 252 5.98 -6.71 -7.31
CA TYR A 252 7.13 -7.53 -7.65
C TYR A 252 8.21 -6.69 -8.32
N TYR A 253 9.43 -6.83 -7.83
CA TYR A 253 10.61 -6.16 -8.30
C TYR A 253 11.46 -7.23 -8.99
N PRO A 254 11.45 -7.32 -10.34
CA PRO A 254 12.27 -8.26 -11.06
C PRO A 254 13.75 -8.10 -10.75
N ARG A 255 14.51 -9.19 -10.95
CA ARG A 255 15.96 -9.15 -10.88
C ARG A 255 16.50 -8.08 -11.83
N PHE A 256 17.46 -7.29 -11.37
CA PHE A 256 18.01 -6.19 -12.17
C PHE A 256 18.49 -6.68 -13.54
N GLY A 257 18.10 -6.00 -14.62
CA GLY A 257 18.43 -6.37 -16.00
C GLY A 257 17.69 -7.60 -16.56
N GLN A 258 16.77 -8.24 -15.81
CA GLN A 258 15.87 -9.27 -16.35
C GLN A 258 14.53 -8.71 -16.86
N GLY A 259 14.16 -7.46 -16.53
CA GLY A 259 12.85 -6.92 -16.92
C GLY A 259 12.70 -6.64 -18.42
N ALA A 260 13.78 -6.67 -19.20
CA ALA A 260 13.73 -6.66 -20.67
C ALA A 260 12.99 -7.88 -21.28
N ARG A 261 12.59 -8.88 -20.48
CA ARG A 261 11.79 -10.03 -20.94
C ARG A 261 10.27 -9.86 -20.76
N THR A 262 9.80 -8.71 -20.30
CA THR A 262 8.38 -8.50 -19.97
C THR A 262 7.52 -8.20 -21.21
N ARG A 263 6.51 -9.03 -21.45
CA ARG A 263 5.52 -8.85 -22.52
C ARG A 263 4.49 -7.80 -22.08
N GLY A 264 4.54 -6.63 -22.70
CA GLY A 264 3.43 -5.66 -22.78
C GLY A 264 2.71 -5.34 -21.47
N GLY A 265 2.99 -4.17 -20.89
CA GLY A 265 2.22 -3.54 -19.80
C GLY A 265 1.78 -2.13 -20.18
N VAL A 266 0.74 -1.59 -19.53
CA VAL A 266 0.40 -0.17 -19.63
C VAL A 266 1.38 0.59 -18.73
N GLU A 267 2.06 1.58 -19.31
CA GLU A 267 3.11 2.35 -18.68
C GLU A 267 2.50 3.48 -17.83
N VAL A 268 2.57 3.37 -16.50
CA VAL A 268 2.13 4.46 -15.62
C VAL A 268 3.35 5.28 -15.21
N LYS A 269 3.61 6.36 -15.92
CA LYS A 269 4.60 7.39 -15.52
C LYS A 269 3.94 8.39 -14.60
N GLY A 270 4.03 8.21 -13.28
CA GLY A 270 3.68 9.18 -12.22
C GLY A 270 2.78 10.34 -12.63
N VAL A 271 1.58 10.02 -13.15
CA VAL A 271 0.76 10.92 -13.97
C VAL A 271 0.21 12.03 -13.09
N GLN A 272 0.46 13.28 -13.49
CA GLN A 272 -0.22 14.44 -12.93
C GLN A 272 -1.70 14.39 -13.34
N SER A 273 -2.62 14.51 -12.38
CA SER A 273 -4.01 14.79 -12.73
C SER A 273 -4.09 16.17 -13.38
N ALA A 274 -4.41 16.21 -14.68
CA ALA A 274 -4.62 17.46 -15.41
C ALA A 274 -5.98 18.11 -15.08
N SER A 275 -6.89 17.40 -14.42
CA SER A 275 -8.30 17.78 -14.26
C SER A 275 -8.62 18.55 -12.97
N ASN A 276 -7.63 18.87 -12.11
CA ASN A 276 -7.88 19.67 -10.91
C ASN A 276 -7.04 20.96 -10.85
N PRO A 277 -7.39 22.02 -11.63
CA PRO A 277 -6.64 23.27 -11.63
C PRO A 277 -6.74 24.08 -10.33
N LYS A 278 -7.68 23.71 -9.43
CA LYS A 278 -7.90 24.35 -8.12
C LYS A 278 -7.64 23.44 -6.92
N GLY A 279 -7.41 22.15 -7.15
CA GLY A 279 -7.10 21.20 -6.08
C GLY A 279 -5.84 21.62 -5.36
N VAL A 280 -5.83 21.40 -4.04
CA VAL A 280 -4.64 21.59 -3.22
C VAL A 280 -3.47 20.99 -3.97
N LYS A 281 -2.50 21.84 -4.34
CA LYS A 281 -1.25 21.43 -4.95
C LYS A 281 -0.65 20.43 -3.95
N VAL A 282 -0.83 19.14 -4.19
CA VAL A 282 -0.07 18.12 -3.49
C VAL A 282 1.36 18.60 -3.58
N LEU A 283 1.95 18.87 -2.42
CA LEU A 283 3.32 19.32 -2.23
C LEU A 283 4.26 18.22 -2.76
N ARG A 284 4.31 18.02 -4.08
CA ARG A 284 5.54 17.70 -4.76
C ARG A 284 6.36 18.97 -4.62
N ARG A 285 7.11 19.09 -3.51
CA ARG A 285 8.37 19.83 -3.54
C ARG A 285 9.01 19.43 -4.86
N LYS A 286 9.25 20.41 -5.74
CA LYS A 286 10.07 20.22 -6.94
C LYS A 286 11.20 19.30 -6.51
N THR A 287 11.23 18.12 -7.13
CA THR A 287 12.34 17.18 -7.03
C THR A 287 13.59 17.98 -6.71
N ALA A 288 14.22 17.65 -5.58
CA ALA A 288 15.62 17.99 -5.38
C ALA A 288 16.26 17.76 -6.75
N ARG A 289 16.76 18.84 -7.37
CA ARG A 289 17.47 18.74 -8.65
C ARG A 289 18.42 17.58 -8.46
N GLY A 290 18.23 16.50 -9.24
CA GLY A 290 19.11 15.36 -9.20
C GLY A 290 20.53 15.91 -9.21
N GLN A 291 21.20 15.82 -8.06
CA GLN A 291 22.60 16.18 -8.02
C GLN A 291 23.30 15.17 -8.93
N PRO A 292 24.20 15.64 -9.81
CA PRO A 292 24.93 14.74 -10.69
C PRO A 292 25.70 13.75 -9.84
N LEU A 293 25.69 12.49 -10.30
CA LEU A 293 26.37 11.34 -9.76
C LEU A 293 27.74 11.72 -9.20
N VAL A 294 27.90 11.63 -7.87
CA VAL A 294 29.21 11.68 -7.22
C VAL A 294 29.69 10.23 -7.11
N ASN A 295 30.84 10.00 -7.76
CA ASN A 295 31.70 8.83 -7.85
C ASN A 295 31.45 7.60 -6.94
N GLU A 296 31.23 6.48 -7.63
CA GLU A 296 31.86 5.15 -7.46
C GLU A 296 32.49 4.81 -6.10
N ASP A 297 31.71 4.22 -5.20
CA ASP A 297 31.94 2.91 -4.55
C ASP A 297 30.85 2.66 -3.48
N GLU A 298 30.21 1.48 -3.51
CA GLU A 298 29.11 1.01 -2.64
C GLU A 298 27.77 1.82 -2.60
N GLU A 299 27.74 3.11 -2.94
CA GLU A 299 26.54 3.98 -2.86
C GLU A 299 25.52 3.85 -4.02
N ASN A 300 25.90 3.13 -5.09
CA ASN A 300 25.12 3.01 -6.35
C ASN A 300 24.14 1.82 -6.39
N ALA A 301 23.49 1.48 -5.28
CA ALA A 301 22.30 0.63 -5.36
C ALA A 301 21.16 1.43 -6.05
N VAL A 302 20.92 1.14 -7.33
CA VAL A 302 19.91 1.80 -8.18
C VAL A 302 18.56 1.88 -7.46
N LEU A 303 17.96 3.07 -7.45
CA LEU A 303 16.61 3.29 -6.93
C LEU A 303 15.59 2.58 -7.81
N ARG A 304 14.79 1.70 -7.21
CA ARG A 304 13.66 1.02 -7.86
C ARG A 304 12.39 1.85 -7.76
N LEU A 305 12.12 2.36 -6.56
CA LEU A 305 11.03 3.28 -6.27
C LEU A 305 11.65 4.57 -5.74
N ASP A 306 11.41 5.68 -6.44
CA ASP A 306 11.93 6.98 -6.04
C ASP A 306 11.26 7.47 -4.75
N SER A 307 11.86 8.46 -4.11
CA SER A 307 11.33 9.05 -2.88
C SER A 307 9.93 9.62 -3.11
N HIS A 308 8.97 9.21 -2.28
CA HIS A 308 7.61 9.72 -2.27
C HIS A 308 6.98 9.64 -0.87
N LYS A 309 5.86 10.33 -0.70
CA LYS A 309 4.94 10.20 0.43
C LYS A 309 3.66 9.51 -0.07
N ASP A 310 3.05 8.68 0.77
CA ASP A 310 1.83 7.98 0.40
C ASP A 310 0.60 8.90 0.46
N LEU A 311 -0.27 8.78 -0.54
CA LEU A 311 -1.59 9.41 -0.56
C LEU A 311 -2.61 8.53 0.19
N SER A 312 -2.33 8.15 1.43
CA SER A 312 -3.21 7.36 2.31
C SER A 312 -3.47 8.11 3.61
N THR A 313 -4.36 7.58 4.45
CA THR A 313 -4.41 7.95 5.88
C THR A 313 -3.29 7.23 6.61
N VAL A 314 -3.29 5.91 6.49
CA VAL A 314 -2.18 5.04 6.92
C VAL A 314 -1.89 4.00 5.85
N THR A 315 -0.62 3.64 5.73
CA THR A 315 -0.18 2.54 4.85
C THR A 315 0.30 1.38 5.71
N LEU A 316 -0.14 0.17 5.38
CA LEU A 316 0.28 -1.08 6.00
C LEU A 316 1.15 -1.85 4.99
N LEU A 317 2.29 -2.39 5.42
CA LEU A 317 3.24 -3.05 4.54
C LEU A 317 3.75 -4.36 5.11
N ALA A 318 3.60 -5.44 4.33
CA ALA A 318 4.32 -6.69 4.49
C ALA A 318 5.51 -6.75 3.52
N GLN A 319 6.72 -6.74 4.06
CA GLN A 319 7.96 -6.89 3.29
C GLN A 319 8.44 -8.34 3.29
N ASP A 320 8.96 -8.81 2.16
CA ASP A 320 9.70 -10.07 2.16
C ASP A 320 11.06 -9.91 2.89
N ALA A 321 11.73 -11.04 3.14
CA ALA A 321 12.99 -11.08 3.87
C ALA A 321 14.16 -10.33 3.21
N LEU A 322 14.01 -9.84 1.98
CA LEU A 322 15.11 -9.17 1.26
C LEU A 322 15.23 -7.67 1.64
N GLY A 323 14.17 -7.06 2.16
CA GLY A 323 14.18 -5.65 2.58
C GLY A 323 14.32 -4.68 1.40
N GLY A 324 15.08 -3.59 1.58
CA GLY A 324 15.33 -2.57 0.55
C GLY A 324 14.46 -1.32 0.66
N LEU A 325 13.47 -1.29 1.56
CA LEU A 325 12.79 -0.06 1.95
C LEU A 325 13.74 0.84 2.74
N GLU A 326 13.77 2.11 2.39
CA GLU A 326 14.44 3.15 3.16
C GLU A 326 13.46 4.29 3.46
N VAL A 327 13.52 4.82 4.67
CA VAL A 327 12.67 5.93 5.15
C VAL A 327 13.55 7.13 5.48
N TRP A 328 13.10 8.32 5.11
CA TRP A 328 13.77 9.57 5.45
C TRP A 328 13.68 9.83 6.94
N ASP A 329 14.82 10.03 7.57
CA ASP A 329 14.94 10.41 8.97
C ASP A 329 15.26 11.91 9.08
N ASN A 330 14.37 12.64 9.73
CA ASN A 330 14.50 14.09 9.93
C ASN A 330 15.65 14.44 10.88
N GLU A 331 16.05 13.55 11.80
CA GLU A 331 17.16 13.81 12.73
C GLU A 331 18.52 13.63 12.03
N SER A 332 18.67 12.58 11.22
CA SER A 332 19.92 12.28 10.51
C SER A 332 20.05 12.95 9.14
N GLU A 333 18.95 13.55 8.64
CA GLU A 333 18.80 14.09 7.28
C GLU A 333 19.20 13.09 6.18
N GLN A 334 18.93 11.81 6.40
CA GLN A 334 19.32 10.71 5.51
C GLN A 334 18.21 9.67 5.40
N PHE A 335 18.28 8.88 4.32
CA PHE A 335 17.44 7.69 4.19
C PHE A 335 18.06 6.54 4.97
N ASN A 336 17.33 6.03 5.96
CA ASN A 336 17.75 4.89 6.76
C ASN A 336 17.07 3.60 6.27
N PRO A 337 17.80 2.47 6.23
CA PRO A 337 17.22 1.18 5.88
C PRO A 337 16.22 0.74 6.96
N VAL A 338 15.06 0.30 6.51
CA VAL A 338 14.03 -0.26 7.39
C VAL A 338 14.28 -1.77 7.53
N PRO A 339 14.38 -2.32 8.76
CA PRO A 339 14.55 -3.75 8.95
C PRO A 339 13.33 -4.55 8.44
N VAL A 340 13.41 -5.87 8.43
CA VAL A 340 12.25 -6.72 8.12
C VAL A 340 11.81 -7.41 9.40
N LEU A 341 10.50 -7.43 9.66
CA LEU A 341 9.89 -8.12 10.79
C LEU A 341 8.75 -9.01 10.26
N ASN A 342 8.90 -10.32 10.39
CA ASN A 342 8.08 -11.31 9.69
C ASN A 342 6.72 -11.60 10.35
N ASP A 343 6.49 -11.11 11.56
CA ASP A 343 5.29 -11.33 12.37
C ASP A 343 4.58 -10.02 12.74
N ALA A 344 4.81 -8.98 11.95
CA ALA A 344 4.22 -7.66 12.11
C ALA A 344 4.03 -6.98 10.75
N LEU A 345 3.13 -6.00 10.71
CA LEU A 345 3.01 -5.10 9.56
C LEU A 345 3.71 -3.79 9.89
N LEU A 346 4.47 -3.25 8.93
CA LEU A 346 4.91 -1.87 9.04
C LEU A 346 3.70 -0.96 8.82
N VAL A 347 3.56 0.08 9.63
CA VAL A 347 2.55 1.13 9.52
C VAL A 347 3.25 2.46 9.38
N ASN A 348 2.93 3.24 8.35
CA ASN A 348 3.38 4.63 8.21
C ASN A 348 2.20 5.59 8.01
N ALA A 349 2.37 6.83 8.44
CA ALA A 349 1.40 7.90 8.21
C ALA A 349 1.41 8.31 6.73
N GLY A 350 0.22 8.60 6.21
CA GLY A 350 0.03 9.15 4.86
C GLY A 350 -0.44 10.60 4.88
N LEU A 351 -0.51 11.20 3.69
CA LEU A 351 -0.79 12.63 3.51
C LEU A 351 -2.15 13.08 4.09
N PHE A 352 -3.18 12.22 4.08
CA PHE A 352 -4.47 12.58 4.66
C PHE A 352 -4.39 12.71 6.19
N LEU A 353 -3.64 11.83 6.86
CA LEU A 353 -3.42 11.91 8.29
C LEU A 353 -2.52 13.10 8.67
N GLU A 354 -1.49 13.39 7.87
CA GLU A 354 -0.67 14.60 8.04
C GLU A 354 -1.55 15.86 8.04
N LYS A 355 -2.48 15.95 7.07
CA LYS A 355 -3.39 17.10 6.96
C LYS A 355 -4.38 17.19 8.13
N TRP A 356 -5.06 16.08 8.48
CA TRP A 356 -5.97 16.06 9.62
C TRP A 356 -5.25 16.41 10.93
N THR A 357 -4.03 15.94 11.13
CA THR A 357 -3.29 16.22 12.37
C THR A 357 -2.58 17.57 12.38
N GLY A 358 -2.76 18.41 11.35
CA GLY A 358 -2.09 19.71 11.24
C GLY A 358 -0.56 19.59 11.21
N GLY A 359 -0.05 18.50 10.63
CA GLY A 359 1.38 18.19 10.57
C GLY A 359 1.97 17.56 11.83
N LEU A 360 1.15 17.22 12.84
CA LEU A 360 1.67 16.51 14.03
C LEU A 360 2.17 15.10 13.69
N LEU A 361 1.51 14.41 12.76
CA LEU A 361 1.94 13.13 12.22
C LEU A 361 2.33 13.30 10.75
N GLU A 362 3.60 13.57 10.48
CA GLU A 362 4.08 13.79 9.12
C GLU A 362 4.09 12.50 8.30
N ALA A 363 3.57 12.56 7.07
CA ALA A 363 3.73 11.50 6.09
C ALA A 363 5.19 11.43 5.66
N THR A 364 5.84 10.30 5.89
CA THR A 364 7.30 10.24 5.81
C THR A 364 7.77 9.85 4.42
N PRO A 365 8.70 10.63 3.81
CA PRO A 365 9.28 10.25 2.54
C PRO A 365 9.97 8.89 2.64
N HIS A 366 9.70 8.01 1.69
CA HIS A 366 10.32 6.69 1.64
C HIS A 366 10.61 6.30 0.19
N ARG A 367 11.57 5.39 0.02
CA ARG A 367 12.06 4.92 -1.27
C ARG A 367 12.42 3.44 -1.20
N VAL A 368 12.58 2.79 -2.34
CA VAL A 368 13.04 1.39 -2.40
C VAL A 368 14.31 1.30 -3.23
N ARG A 369 15.39 0.84 -2.59
CA ARG A 369 16.64 0.49 -3.25
C ARG A 369 16.63 -0.95 -3.72
N ASN A 370 17.46 -1.22 -4.71
CA ASN A 370 17.75 -2.60 -5.10
C ASN A 370 18.41 -3.37 -3.95
N VAL A 371 18.02 -4.62 -3.76
CA VAL A 371 18.55 -5.48 -2.69
C VAL A 371 19.91 -6.06 -3.08
N ARG A 372 20.76 -6.39 -2.09
CA ARG A 372 22.11 -6.93 -2.32
C ARG A 372 22.05 -8.17 -3.24
N GLY A 373 22.91 -8.19 -4.26
CA GLY A 373 22.96 -9.26 -5.27
C GLY A 373 21.95 -9.11 -6.41
N GLY A 374 21.11 -8.08 -6.38
CA GLY A 374 20.12 -7.77 -7.41
C GLY A 374 18.96 -8.76 -7.47
N SER A 375 18.73 -9.53 -6.41
CA SER A 375 17.64 -10.51 -6.31
C SER A 375 16.27 -9.88 -6.50
N SER A 376 15.30 -10.66 -6.98
CA SER A 376 13.92 -10.19 -7.10
C SER A 376 13.25 -10.08 -5.73
N ARG A 377 12.49 -9.00 -5.50
CA ARG A 377 11.79 -8.70 -4.24
C ARG A 377 10.28 -8.71 -4.45
N CYS A 378 9.53 -9.13 -3.46
CA CYS A 378 8.08 -9.00 -3.40
C CYS A 378 7.68 -8.20 -2.14
N SER A 379 6.68 -7.34 -2.28
CA SER A 379 6.02 -6.71 -1.13
C SER A 379 4.54 -6.58 -1.39
N VAL A 380 3.75 -6.63 -0.33
CA VAL A 380 2.31 -6.37 -0.42
C VAL A 380 2.00 -5.18 0.48
N VAL A 381 1.45 -4.13 -0.13
CA VAL A 381 1.16 -2.84 0.51
C VAL A 381 -0.33 -2.58 0.48
N PHE A 382 -0.88 -2.13 1.60
CA PHE A 382 -2.27 -1.80 1.77
C PHE A 382 -2.41 -0.32 2.14
N PHE A 383 -3.21 0.42 1.38
CA PHE A 383 -3.46 1.84 1.56
C PHE A 383 -4.85 2.02 2.18
N CYS A 384 -4.89 2.40 3.46
CA CYS A 384 -6.12 2.82 4.12
C CYS A 384 -6.44 4.24 3.65
N LEU A 385 -7.29 4.34 2.64
CA LEU A 385 -7.76 5.58 2.03
C LEU A 385 -9.06 6.03 2.70
N PRO A 386 -9.25 7.33 2.96
CA PRO A 386 -10.55 7.82 3.39
C PRO A 386 -11.57 7.71 2.25
N ASN A 387 -12.84 7.67 2.62
CA ASN A 387 -13.95 7.76 1.68
C ASN A 387 -13.77 9.03 0.82
N HIS A 388 -14.11 8.95 -0.47
CA HIS A 388 -13.93 10.09 -1.38
C HIS A 388 -14.65 11.37 -0.93
N ASP A 389 -15.78 11.23 -0.22
CA ASP A 389 -16.59 12.32 0.33
C ASP A 389 -16.19 12.73 1.77
N ALA A 390 -15.11 12.15 2.31
CA ALA A 390 -14.55 12.60 3.58
C ALA A 390 -13.95 14.00 3.41
N ARG A 391 -14.35 14.90 4.31
CA ARG A 391 -13.79 16.26 4.39
C ARG A 391 -12.46 16.21 5.15
N ILE A 392 -11.42 16.72 4.52
CA ILE A 392 -10.06 16.77 5.03
C ILE A 392 -9.77 18.20 5.48
N GLU A 393 -9.80 18.42 6.79
CA GLU A 393 -9.49 19.70 7.42
C GLU A 393 -8.73 19.48 8.74
N PRO A 394 -7.79 20.36 9.12
CA PRO A 394 -7.02 20.19 10.35
C PRO A 394 -7.92 20.08 11.60
N LEU A 395 -7.67 19.06 12.41
CA LEU A 395 -8.40 18.77 13.65
C LEU A 395 -8.03 19.68 14.80
N LEU A 396 -6.75 20.06 14.83
CA LEU A 396 -6.17 20.91 15.84
C LEU A 396 -5.95 22.26 15.17
N GLN A 397 -6.93 23.17 15.31
CA GLN A 397 -6.65 24.60 15.11
C GLN A 397 -5.56 24.95 16.13
N ARG A 398 -4.31 25.05 15.66
CA ARG A 398 -3.23 25.49 16.53
C ARG A 398 -3.37 26.99 16.64
N ASP A 399 -3.91 27.45 17.76
CA ASP A 399 -3.96 28.87 18.15
C ASP A 399 -2.60 29.60 17.99
N GLU A 400 -1.49 28.85 17.87
CA GLU A 400 -0.14 29.38 17.77
C GLU A 400 0.42 29.55 16.34
N ASN A 401 -0.28 29.15 15.26
CA ASN A 401 0.24 29.36 13.90
C ASN A 401 -0.83 29.72 12.84
N PRO A 402 -1.19 31.02 12.72
CA PRO A 402 -2.24 31.51 11.81
C PRO A 402 -1.99 31.25 10.32
N SER A 403 -0.79 30.81 9.94
CA SER A 403 -0.49 30.44 8.55
C SER A 403 -1.05 29.07 8.14
N LEU A 404 -1.30 28.17 9.09
CA LEU A 404 -1.96 26.88 8.85
C LEU A 404 -3.49 26.99 8.92
N ASP A 405 -3.99 27.96 9.71
CA ASP A 405 -5.42 28.17 9.98
C ASP A 405 -6.23 28.65 8.76
N ALA A 406 -5.58 28.92 7.64
CA ALA A 406 -6.22 29.45 6.43
C ALA A 406 -6.36 28.45 5.28
N GLU A 407 -5.87 27.21 5.39
CA GLU A 407 -6.05 26.24 4.31
C GLU A 407 -7.46 25.66 4.32
N GLU A 408 -8.27 26.12 3.36
CA GLU A 408 -9.62 25.63 3.07
C GLU A 408 -9.60 24.10 2.98
N GLY A 409 -10.51 23.46 3.72
CA GLY A 409 -10.67 22.00 3.68
C GLY A 409 -11.04 21.53 2.27
N PHE A 410 -10.66 20.30 1.95
CA PHE A 410 -10.97 19.68 0.65
C PHE A 410 -11.58 18.30 0.86
N TYR A 411 -12.22 17.73 -0.17
CA TYR A 411 -12.69 16.35 -0.11
C TYR A 411 -11.56 15.41 -0.51
N ALA A 412 -11.45 14.26 0.14
CA ALA A 412 -10.44 13.27 -0.23
C ALA A 412 -10.44 12.94 -1.73
N GLY A 413 -11.64 12.86 -2.32
CA GLY A 413 -11.86 12.63 -3.74
C GLY A 413 -11.25 13.69 -4.66
N ASP A 414 -10.93 14.89 -4.17
CA ASP A 414 -10.24 15.95 -4.94
C ASP A 414 -8.79 15.56 -5.25
N LEU A 415 -8.18 14.73 -4.39
CA LEU A 415 -6.81 14.23 -4.52
C LEU A 415 -6.73 12.81 -5.06
N MET A 416 -7.80 12.01 -4.90
CA MET A 416 -7.83 10.67 -5.46
C MET A 416 -7.79 10.75 -6.98
N PRO A 417 -6.90 9.98 -7.64
CA PRO A 417 -6.74 10.05 -9.09
C PRO A 417 -8.04 9.70 -9.80
N ALA A 418 -8.59 10.70 -10.47
CA ALA A 418 -9.83 10.63 -11.24
C ALA A 418 -9.59 10.33 -12.73
N ALA A 419 -8.43 9.78 -13.12
CA ALA A 419 -8.09 9.64 -14.53
C ALA A 419 -7.61 8.22 -14.89
N PRO A 420 -8.03 7.69 -16.06
CA PRO A 420 -7.51 6.46 -16.60
C PRO A 420 -6.00 6.54 -16.78
#